data_AF-A0A2P2PG54-F1
#
_entry.id   AF-A0A2P2PG54-F1
#
_cell.length_a   1.000
_cell.length_b   1.000
_cell.length_c   1.000
_cell.angle_alpha   90.00
_cell.angle_beta   90.00
_cell.angle_gamma   90.00
#
_symmetry.space_group_name_H-M   'P 1'
#
loop_
_entity.id
_entity.type
_entity.pdbx_description
1 polymer ?
#
loop_
_entity_poly.entity_id
_entity_poly.type
_entity_poly.pdbx_seq_one_letter_code
_entity_poly.pdbx_strand_id
1 'polypeptide(L)'
;MHAEDIVGKFMETYKPHVRDAISKLIESKLSPEEDSVRLGGIFVDLFSTAMIDVANEFGTPSYVFFTSSAAFLSLLFYLQT
;
A
#
# COMPACT_ATOMS: atom_id res chain seq x y z
N MET A 1 -13.89 20.42 -4.62
CA MET A 1 -13.08 19.42 -3.88
C MET A 1 -13.65 18.08 -4.25
N HIS A 2 -13.00 17.34 -5.15
CA HIS A 2 -13.50 16.05 -5.61
C HIS A 2 -13.29 15.02 -4.49
N ALA A 3 -14.18 14.05 -4.35
CA ALA A 3 -14.13 13.09 -3.24
C ALA A 3 -12.82 12.26 -3.26
N GLU A 4 -12.26 12.01 -4.45
CA GLU A 4 -10.94 11.40 -4.66
C GLU A 4 -9.80 12.19 -4.00
N ASP A 5 -9.82 13.52 -4.06
CA ASP A 5 -8.79 14.38 -3.45
C ASP A 5 -8.78 14.25 -1.92
N ILE A 6 -9.96 14.03 -1.32
CA ILE A 6 -10.11 13.90 0.13
C ILE A 6 -9.50 12.58 0.59
N VAL A 7 -9.83 11.48 -0.10
CA VAL A 7 -9.32 10.15 0.22
C VAL A 7 -7.81 10.09 0.02
N GLY A 8 -7.31 10.63 -1.10
CA GLY A 8 -5.87 10.71 -1.38
C GLY A 8 -5.12 11.50 -0.30
N LYS A 9 -5.56 12.73 0.01
CA LYS A 9 -4.92 13.56 1.06
C LYS A 9 -4.98 12.93 2.45
N PHE A 10 -6.09 12.27 2.77
CA PHE A 10 -6.22 11.53 4.01
C PHE A 10 -5.16 10.43 4.08
N MET A 11 -5.00 9.64 3.02
CA MET A 11 -4.00 8.56 2.97
C MET A 11 -2.56 9.07 3.01
N GLU A 12 -2.26 10.21 2.38
CA GLU A 12 -0.93 10.86 2.49
C GLU A 12 -0.52 11.10 3.96
N THR A 13 -1.48 11.44 4.83
CA THR A 13 -1.23 11.68 6.26
C THR A 13 -0.79 10.39 6.99
N TYR A 14 -1.10 9.22 6.46
CA TYR A 14 -0.73 7.92 7.05
C TYR A 14 0.61 7.37 6.58
N LYS A 15 1.21 7.93 5.53
CA LYS A 15 2.54 7.52 5.04
C LYS A 15 3.61 7.34 6.15
N PRO A 16 3.81 8.28 7.10
CA PRO A 16 4.83 8.10 8.14
C PRO A 16 4.57 6.90 9.05
N HIS A 17 3.30 6.59 9.33
CA HIS A 17 2.93 5.45 10.17
C HIS A 17 3.20 4.12 9.46
N VAL A 18 2.87 4.05 8.17
CA VAL A 18 3.16 2.85 7.36
C VAL A 18 4.66 2.65 7.18
N ARG A 19 5.42 3.74 6.98
CA ARG A 19 6.88 3.70 6.92
C ARG A 19 7.48 3.10 8.20
N ASP A 20 7.08 3.61 9.36
CA ASP A 20 7.53 3.11 10.66
C ASP A 20 7.18 1.63 10.86
N ALA A 21 5.97 1.22 10.48
CA ALA A 21 5.55 -0.17 10.56
C ALA A 21 6.39 -1.11 9.67
N ILE A 22 6.71 -0.70 8.43
CA ILE A 22 7.56 -1.47 7.52
C ILE A 22 8.99 -1.55 8.06
N SER A 23 9.57 -0.44 8.53
CA SER A 23 10.90 -0.42 9.13
C SER A 23 11.00 -1.40 10.31
N LYS A 24 10.05 -1.33 11.26
CA LYS A 24 10.01 -2.24 12.42
C LYS A 24 9.87 -3.70 12.02
N LEU A 25 9.07 -3.98 10.99
CA LEU A 25 8.91 -5.33 10.47
C LEU A 25 10.23 -5.86 9.91
N ILE A 26 10.94 -5.06 9.10
CA ILE A 26 12.26 -5.43 8.55
C ILE A 26 13.28 -5.63 9.68
N GLU A 27 13.38 -4.70 10.63
CA GLU A 27 14.28 -4.78 11.78
C GLU A 27 14.04 -6.04 12.63
N SER A 28 12.76 -6.37 12.90
CA SER A 28 12.40 -7.56 13.69
C SER A 28 12.76 -8.90 13.03
N LYS A 29 12.92 -8.92 11.70
CA LYS A 29 13.17 -10.14 10.91
C LYS A 29 14.63 -10.30 10.49
N LEU A 30 15.50 -9.37 10.85
CA LEU A 30 16.95 -9.44 10.67
C LEU A 30 17.67 -10.25 11.78
N SER A 31 16.93 -11.04 12.58
CA SER A 31 17.53 -11.93 13.59
C SER A 31 18.54 -12.89 12.94
N PRO A 32 19.73 -13.12 13.54
CA PRO A 32 20.85 -13.84 12.93
C PRO A 32 20.66 -15.36 12.82
N GLU A 33 19.44 -15.86 12.96
CA GLU A 33 19.13 -17.28 12.80
C GLU A 33 18.84 -17.56 11.33
N GLU A 34 19.33 -18.68 10.79
CA GLU A 34 19.64 -18.94 9.38
C GLU A 34 18.46 -18.82 8.37
N ASP A 35 17.25 -18.53 8.84
CA ASP A 35 16.03 -18.27 8.06
C ASP A 35 15.52 -16.82 8.24
N SER A 36 16.30 -15.83 7.79
CA SER A 36 15.85 -14.44 7.72
C SER A 36 14.63 -14.31 6.79
N VAL A 37 13.45 -14.18 7.37
CA VAL A 37 12.20 -13.94 6.63
C VAL A 37 12.25 -12.55 6.01
N ARG A 38 12.38 -12.49 4.69
CA ARG A 38 12.35 -11.23 3.94
C ARG A 38 10.91 -10.80 3.65
N LEU A 39 10.64 -9.49 3.73
CA LEU A 39 9.36 -8.93 3.30
C LEU A 39 9.20 -9.13 1.78
N GLY A 40 8.28 -10.03 1.40
CA GLY A 40 8.06 -10.40 0.00
C GLY A 40 7.22 -9.40 -0.81
N GLY A 41 6.53 -8.47 -0.13
CA GLY A 41 5.66 -7.48 -0.77
C GLY A 41 4.63 -6.90 0.19
N ILE A 42 3.98 -5.82 -0.21
CA ILE A 42 2.81 -5.27 0.47
C ILE A 42 1.55 -5.40 -0.40
N PHE A 43 0.41 -5.61 0.24
CA PHE A 43 -0.90 -5.52 -0.41
C PHE A 43 -1.59 -4.22 0.00
N VAL A 44 -2.07 -3.47 -0.97
CA VAL A 44 -2.74 -2.18 -0.78
C VAL A 44 -4.11 -2.19 -1.43
N ASP A 45 -5.09 -1.52 -0.82
CA ASP A 45 -6.40 -1.31 -1.43
C ASP A 45 -6.35 -0.22 -2.52
N LEU A 46 -7.35 -0.16 -3.40
CA LEU A 46 -7.46 0.86 -4.46
C LEU A 46 -7.38 2.30 -3.92
N PHE A 47 -7.90 2.55 -2.72
CA PHE A 47 -7.85 3.88 -2.12
C PHE A 47 -6.54 4.18 -1.38
N SER A 48 -5.72 3.16 -1.12
CA SER A 48 -4.46 3.28 -0.35
C SER A 48 -3.21 3.20 -1.23
N THR A 49 -3.35 3.49 -2.53
CA THR A 49 -2.24 3.48 -3.50
C THR A 49 -1.12 4.46 -3.14
N ALA A 50 -1.39 5.49 -2.34
CA ALA A 50 -0.38 6.36 -1.74
C ALA A 50 0.71 5.59 -0.97
N MET A 51 0.41 4.40 -0.43
CA MET A 51 1.38 3.56 0.28
C MET A 51 2.38 2.87 -0.64
N ILE A 52 2.13 2.83 -1.95
CA ILE A 52 3.07 2.30 -2.94
C ILE A 52 4.36 3.14 -2.94
N ASP A 53 4.24 4.46 -2.81
CA ASP A 53 5.40 5.34 -2.69
C ASP A 53 6.29 4.95 -1.50
N VAL A 54 5.67 4.64 -0.36
CA VAL A 54 6.39 4.20 0.85
C VAL A 54 7.06 2.86 0.60
N ALA A 55 6.38 1.88 0.00
CA ALA A 55 6.99 0.57 -0.28
C ALA A 55 8.15 0.65 -1.29
N ASN A 56 8.07 1.57 -2.26
CA ASN A 56 9.15 1.83 -3.20
C ASN A 56 10.42 2.33 -2.49
N GLU A 57 10.30 3.10 -1.40
CA GLU A 57 11.46 3.53 -0.59
C GLU A 57 12.22 2.33 0.02
N PHE A 58 11.52 1.23 0.28
CA PHE A 58 12.10 -0.01 0.82
C PHE A 58 12.40 -1.06 -0.26
N GLY A 59 12.25 -0.74 -1.55
CA GLY A 59 12.42 -1.69 -2.65
C GLY A 59 11.47 -2.89 -2.59
N THR A 60 10.33 -2.75 -1.91
CA THR A 60 9.37 -3.83 -1.68
C THR A 60 8.27 -3.79 -2.75
N PRO A 61 7.96 -4.92 -3.44
CA PRO A 61 6.92 -4.93 -4.45
C PRO A 61 5.54 -4.68 -3.82
N SER A 62 4.68 -3.96 -4.55
CA SER A 62 3.32 -3.63 -4.11
C SER A 62 2.27 -4.27 -5.00
N TYR A 63 1.24 -4.85 -4.39
CA TYR A 63 0.12 -5.50 -5.08
C TYR A 63 -1.18 -4.80 -4.70
N VAL A 64 -1.93 -4.35 -5.71
CA VAL A 64 -3.24 -3.74 -5.48
C VAL A 64 -4.28 -4.85 -5.33
N PHE A 65 -4.96 -4.88 -4.19
CA PHE A 65 -6.12 -5.72 -3.94
C PHE A 65 -7.37 -4.88 -4.05
N PHE A 66 -8.23 -5.19 -5.01
CA PHE A 66 -9.51 -4.50 -5.15
C PHE A 66 -10.56 -5.20 -4.30
N THR A 67 -10.96 -4.56 -3.20
CA THR A 67 -11.89 -5.11 -2.20
C THR A 67 -13.33 -5.32 -2.71
N SER A 68 -13.71 -4.65 -3.80
CA SER A 68 -15.06 -4.72 -4.37
C SER A 68 -15.16 -5.70 -5.55
N SER A 69 -16.38 -5.91 -6.06
CA SER A 69 -16.60 -6.83 -7.18
C SER A 69 -16.10 -6.26 -8.52
N ALA A 70 -15.74 -7.13 -9.47
CA ALA A 70 -15.33 -6.70 -10.82
C ALA A 70 -16.36 -5.79 -11.52
N ALA A 71 -17.66 -5.90 -11.17
CA ALA A 71 -18.69 -4.99 -11.66
C ALA A 71 -18.48 -3.54 -11.16
N PHE A 72 -18.09 -3.36 -9.90
CA PHE A 72 -17.75 -2.04 -9.38
C PHE A 72 -16.47 -1.51 -10.01
N LEU A 73 -15.46 -2.37 -10.22
CA LEU A 73 -14.24 -1.97 -10.94
C LEU A 73 -14.56 -1.48 -12.36
N SER A 74 -15.42 -2.21 -13.07
CA SER A 74 -15.88 -1.85 -14.41
C SER A 74 -16.64 -0.52 -14.40
N LEU A 75 -17.44 -0.25 -13.37
CA LEU A 75 -18.13 1.03 -13.23
C LEU A 75 -17.12 2.17 -13.02
N LEU A 76 -16.11 1.98 -12.17
CA LEU A 76 -15.07 3.00 -11.94
C LEU A 76 -14.31 3.33 -13.23
N PHE A 77 -13.93 2.31 -14.02
CA PHE A 77 -13.29 2.55 -15.31
C PHE A 77 -14.21 3.23 -16.33
N TYR A 78 -15.50 2.88 -16.35
CA TYR A 78 -16.47 3.54 -17.22
C TYR A 78 -16.62 5.03 -16.87
N LEU A 79 -16.69 5.37 -15.58
CA LEU A 79 -16.83 6.74 -15.10
C LEU A 79 -15.57 7.59 -15.27
N GLN A 80 -14.41 6.98 -15.44
CA GLN A 80 -13.15 7.67 -15.71
C GLN A 80 -13.05 8.16 -17.17
N THR A 81 -13.93 7.70 -18.06
CA THR A 81 -13.95 8.04 -19.49
C THR A 81 -14.84 9.26 -19.77
#